data_AF-A0A399YMW2-F1
#
_entry.id   AF-A0A399YMW2-F1
#
_cell.length_a   1.000
_cell.length_b   1.000
_cell.length_c   1.000
_cell.angle_alpha   90.00
_cell.angle_beta   90.00
_cell.angle_gamma   90.00
#
_symmetry.space_group_name_H-M   'P 1'
#
loop_
_entity.id
_entity.type
_entity.pdbx_description
1 polymer ?
#
loop_
_entity_poly.entity_id
_entity_poly.type
_entity_poly.pdbx_seq_one_letter_code
_entity_poly.pdbx_strand_id
1 'polypeptide(L)'
;MSIFRRIIGFVMIIVGIVGLIISLAGAYFAGQAIDAVGTGLNSTVDLLDSTVDTTTASLVNVKATLGEAGSTLSTVSEATRNMATTIYDTQPLLEQATTMTTQTLPNSIDAVNTAIPNLAGIASTIDTTLTQLSNFRVDQSFGAGAFSIPIRFDLGINYEPEEPFDAAVLNIGESLVPVPGQLRALESNLQTTVTNLGNIGTDIEALAGNIDGINTTVEQFVPLIDQYIALLGQITASLTNVRDQINANLSTLKWVAIGLSLWFAVYQIVPIYFGYRMLSDKVVEGSIEEYLEEERKEMEERVEEAEEKAERAAEEAKDATS
;
A
#
# COMPACT_ATOMS: atom_id res chain seq x y z
N MET A 1 45.93 -30.63 -76.73
CA MET A 1 44.62 -30.36 -76.09
C MET A 1 44.41 -31.07 -74.74
N SER A 2 45.24 -32.03 -74.32
CA SER A 2 45.09 -32.80 -73.06
C SER A 2 45.52 -32.05 -71.79
N ILE A 3 46.57 -31.23 -71.85
CA ILE A 3 47.07 -30.47 -70.68
C ILE A 3 46.07 -29.42 -70.19
N PHE A 4 45.38 -28.73 -71.12
CA PHE A 4 44.41 -27.69 -70.78
C PHE A 4 43.18 -28.25 -70.07
N ARG A 5 42.70 -29.45 -70.46
CA ARG A 5 41.60 -30.16 -69.77
C ARG A 5 41.97 -30.60 -68.36
N ARG A 6 43.20 -31.10 -68.14
CA ARG A 6 43.68 -31.48 -66.80
C ARG A 6 43.80 -30.29 -65.85
N ILE A 7 44.26 -29.13 -66.34
CA ILE A 7 44.33 -27.90 -65.54
C ILE A 7 42.92 -27.43 -65.16
N ILE A 8 41.97 -27.41 -66.10
CA ILE A 8 40.58 -27.05 -65.83
C ILE A 8 39.94 -28.02 -64.82
N GLY A 9 40.19 -29.32 -64.98
CA GLY A 9 39.69 -30.34 -64.05
C GLY A 9 40.22 -30.16 -62.62
N PHE A 10 41.51 -29.84 -62.47
CA PHE A 10 42.12 -29.55 -61.17
C PHE A 10 41.55 -28.29 -60.52
N VAL A 11 41.36 -27.21 -61.29
CA VAL A 11 40.74 -25.98 -60.80
C VAL A 11 39.30 -26.23 -60.35
N MET A 12 38.52 -27.03 -61.08
CA MET A 12 37.15 -27.39 -60.71
C MET A 12 37.05 -28.17 -59.40
N ILE A 13 37.98 -29.11 -59.13
CA ILE A 13 38.03 -29.81 -57.84
C ILE A 13 38.36 -28.85 -56.69
N ILE A 14 39.33 -27.96 -56.88
CA ILE A 14 39.70 -26.97 -55.85
C ILE A 14 38.51 -26.05 -55.55
N VAL A 15 37.87 -25.52 -56.58
CA VAL A 15 36.64 -24.72 -56.43
C VAL A 15 35.62 -25.53 -55.65
N GLY A 16 35.41 -26.79 -56.05
CA GLY A 16 34.66 -27.83 -55.33
C GLY A 16 34.89 -27.83 -53.81
N ILE A 17 36.11 -28.17 -53.41
CA ILE A 17 36.50 -28.30 -52.00
C ILE A 17 36.33 -26.98 -51.25
N VAL A 18 36.74 -25.85 -51.85
CA VAL A 18 36.58 -24.52 -51.23
C VAL A 18 35.10 -24.19 -51.00
N GLY A 19 34.22 -24.50 -51.97
CA GLY A 19 32.78 -24.32 -51.82
C GLY A 19 32.18 -25.18 -50.69
N LEU A 20 32.67 -26.41 -50.51
CA LEU A 20 32.25 -27.27 -49.39
C LEU A 20 32.71 -26.70 -48.04
N ILE A 21 33.94 -26.20 -47.94
CA ILE A 21 34.45 -25.55 -46.73
C ILE A 21 33.62 -24.30 -46.41
N ILE A 22 33.34 -23.46 -47.41
CA ILE A 22 32.51 -22.27 -47.26
C ILE A 22 31.09 -22.65 -46.82
N SER A 23 30.52 -23.73 -47.34
CA SER A 23 29.19 -24.22 -46.92
C SER A 23 29.17 -24.58 -45.44
N LEU A 24 30.12 -25.41 -44.99
CA LEU A 24 30.21 -25.86 -43.60
C LEU A 24 30.49 -24.68 -42.65
N ALA A 25 31.41 -23.79 -43.02
CA ALA A 25 31.68 -22.57 -42.28
C ALA A 25 30.43 -21.68 -42.22
N GLY A 26 29.72 -21.53 -43.34
CA GLY A 26 28.47 -20.77 -43.43
C GLY A 26 27.39 -21.31 -42.50
N ALA A 27 27.18 -22.63 -42.45
CA ALA A 27 26.23 -23.25 -41.54
C ALA A 27 26.60 -23.00 -40.06
N TYR A 28 27.89 -23.14 -39.73
CA TYR A 28 28.39 -22.92 -38.37
C TYR A 28 28.23 -21.46 -37.93
N PHE A 29 28.70 -20.50 -38.75
CA PHE A 29 28.61 -19.08 -38.43
C PHE A 29 27.16 -18.57 -38.44
N ALA A 30 26.32 -19.05 -39.35
CA ALA A 30 24.89 -18.70 -39.35
C ALA A 30 24.20 -19.22 -38.08
N GLY A 31 24.47 -20.47 -37.68
CA GLY A 31 23.96 -21.01 -36.42
C GLY A 31 24.39 -20.19 -35.21
N GLN A 32 25.69 -19.86 -35.11
CA GLN A 32 26.22 -19.06 -34.01
C GLN A 32 25.62 -17.64 -33.98
N ALA A 33 25.47 -16.98 -35.13
CA ALA A 33 24.88 -15.66 -35.21
C ALA A 33 23.41 -15.65 -34.77
N ILE A 34 22.63 -16.66 -35.19
CA ILE A 34 21.22 -16.84 -34.78
C ILE A 34 21.12 -17.09 -33.27
N ASP A 35 21.97 -17.95 -32.71
CA ASP A 35 21.98 -18.26 -31.27
C ASP A 35 22.37 -17.02 -30.44
N ALA A 36 23.32 -16.20 -30.92
CA ALA A 36 23.70 -14.94 -30.28
C ALA A 36 22.55 -13.92 -30.27
N VAL A 37 21.82 -13.79 -31.38
CA VAL A 37 20.61 -12.95 -31.46
C VAL A 37 19.53 -13.46 -30.51
N GLY A 38 19.29 -14.78 -30.47
CA GLY A 38 18.30 -15.38 -29.56
C GLY A 38 18.64 -15.15 -28.09
N THR A 39 19.91 -15.29 -27.72
CA THR A 39 20.37 -15.02 -26.35
C THR A 39 20.16 -13.56 -25.98
N GLY A 40 20.54 -12.61 -26.84
CA GLY A 40 20.36 -11.18 -26.58
C GLY A 40 18.89 -10.76 -26.47
N LEU A 41 18.03 -11.31 -27.34
CA LEU A 41 16.58 -11.06 -27.28
C LEU A 41 15.97 -11.65 -26.01
N ASN A 42 16.33 -12.89 -25.65
CA ASN A 42 15.87 -13.51 -24.40
C ASN A 42 16.32 -12.72 -23.17
N SER A 43 17.58 -12.26 -23.10
CA SER A 43 18.05 -11.41 -22.00
C SER A 43 17.31 -10.07 -21.93
N THR A 44 16.94 -9.50 -23.07
CA THR A 44 16.14 -8.27 -23.11
C THR A 44 14.73 -8.52 -22.57
N VAL A 45 14.10 -9.64 -22.96
CA VAL A 45 12.80 -10.04 -22.43
C VAL A 45 12.89 -10.31 -20.92
N ASP A 46 13.90 -11.04 -20.45
CA ASP A 46 14.09 -11.35 -19.03
C ASP A 46 14.27 -10.06 -18.19
N LEU A 47 14.97 -9.06 -18.71
CA LEU A 47 15.11 -7.75 -18.07
C LEU A 47 13.77 -7.00 -17.99
N LEU A 48 13.00 -7.00 -19.09
CA LEU A 48 11.68 -6.39 -19.13
C LEU A 48 10.71 -7.09 -18.17
N ASP A 49 10.73 -8.43 -18.15
CA ASP A 49 9.92 -9.27 -17.26
C ASP A 49 10.24 -8.96 -15.79
N SER A 50 11.53 -8.98 -15.43
CA SER A 50 11.99 -8.63 -14.08
C SER A 50 11.61 -7.19 -13.68
N THR A 51 11.64 -6.26 -14.64
CA THR A 51 11.23 -4.86 -14.40
C THR A 51 9.74 -4.75 -14.17
N VAL A 52 8.92 -5.45 -14.96
CA VAL A 52 7.47 -5.51 -14.83
C VAL A 52 7.07 -6.17 -13.51
N ASP A 53 7.70 -7.27 -13.13
CA ASP A 53 7.49 -7.96 -11.86
C ASP A 53 7.85 -7.07 -10.67
N THR A 54 9.02 -6.43 -10.71
CA THR A 54 9.44 -5.49 -9.66
C THR A 54 8.47 -4.32 -9.53
N THR A 55 8.02 -3.77 -10.65
CA THR A 55 7.04 -2.68 -10.68
C THR A 55 5.69 -3.14 -10.11
N THR A 56 5.24 -4.34 -10.49
CA THR A 56 4.01 -4.96 -9.98
C THR A 56 4.08 -5.15 -8.47
N ALA A 57 5.17 -5.72 -7.96
CA ALA A 57 5.38 -5.89 -6.52
C ALA A 57 5.40 -4.54 -5.78
N SER A 58 6.07 -3.53 -6.35
CA SER A 58 6.07 -2.17 -5.79
C SER A 58 4.66 -1.57 -5.72
N LEU A 59 3.85 -1.73 -6.76
CA LEU A 59 2.46 -1.25 -6.79
C LEU A 59 1.55 -1.98 -5.81
N VAL A 60 1.72 -3.30 -5.66
CA VAL A 60 1.01 -4.08 -4.65
C VAL A 60 1.34 -3.56 -3.24
N ASN A 61 2.61 -3.25 -2.97
CA ASN A 61 3.02 -2.63 -1.70
C ASN A 61 2.40 -1.24 -1.52
N VAL A 62 2.41 -0.39 -2.56
CA VAL A 62 1.75 0.93 -2.51
C VAL A 62 0.26 0.80 -2.22
N LYS A 63 -0.43 -0.15 -2.86
CA LYS A 63 -1.85 -0.44 -2.60
C LYS A 63 -2.07 -0.84 -1.13
N ALA A 64 -1.23 -1.71 -0.59
CA ALA A 64 -1.32 -2.13 0.81
C ALA A 64 -1.12 -0.95 1.77
N THR A 65 -0.08 -0.12 1.54
CA THR A 65 0.19 1.08 2.32
C THR A 65 -0.95 2.10 2.25
N LEU A 66 -1.56 2.29 1.07
CA LEU A 66 -2.73 3.16 0.92
C LEU A 66 -3.95 2.61 1.68
N GLY A 67 -4.16 1.29 1.65
CA GLY A 67 -5.22 0.64 2.44
C GLY A 67 -5.03 0.85 3.95
N GLU A 68 -3.81 0.69 4.44
CA GLU A 68 -3.47 0.92 5.85
C GLU A 68 -3.60 2.41 6.23
N ALA A 69 -3.15 3.31 5.36
CA ALA A 69 -3.34 4.75 5.54
C ALA A 69 -4.83 5.11 5.61
N GLY A 70 -5.66 4.54 4.74
CA GLY A 70 -7.12 4.74 4.77
C GLY A 70 -7.75 4.26 6.08
N SER A 71 -7.40 3.06 6.55
CA SER A 71 -7.86 2.55 7.85
C SER A 71 -7.42 3.44 9.01
N THR A 72 -6.20 3.96 8.96
CA THR A 72 -5.67 4.89 9.98
C THR A 72 -6.44 6.20 9.94
N LEU A 73 -6.66 6.78 8.76
CA LEU A 73 -7.44 8.00 8.59
C LEU A 73 -8.87 7.83 9.09
N SER A 74 -9.52 6.69 8.81
CA SER A 74 -10.85 6.37 9.35
C SER A 74 -10.84 6.36 10.89
N THR A 75 -9.82 5.78 11.50
CA THR A 75 -9.67 5.73 12.97
C THR A 75 -9.46 7.13 13.55
N VAL A 76 -8.62 7.94 12.91
CA VAL A 76 -8.39 9.33 13.33
C VAL A 76 -9.68 10.15 13.17
N SER A 77 -10.40 10.00 12.07
CA SER A 77 -11.69 10.68 11.84
C SER A 77 -12.71 10.35 12.94
N GLU A 78 -12.83 9.07 13.30
CA GLU A 78 -13.71 8.65 14.41
C GLU A 78 -13.26 9.23 15.76
N ALA A 79 -11.96 9.19 16.06
CA ALA A 79 -11.42 9.77 17.29
C ALA A 79 -11.66 11.30 17.34
N THR A 80 -11.49 11.99 16.22
CA THR A 80 -11.75 13.43 16.07
C THR A 80 -13.23 13.74 16.28
N ARG A 81 -14.16 12.96 15.69
CA ARG A 81 -15.61 13.09 15.93
C ARG A 81 -16.00 12.87 17.39
N ASN A 82 -15.42 11.86 18.03
CA ASN A 82 -15.65 11.59 19.45
C ASN A 82 -15.14 12.74 20.33
N MET A 83 -14.01 13.35 19.95
CA MET A 83 -13.48 14.54 20.63
C MET A 83 -14.40 15.75 20.45
N ALA A 84 -14.92 15.99 19.23
CA ALA A 84 -15.89 17.06 18.98
C ALA A 84 -17.14 16.88 19.84
N THR A 85 -17.68 15.65 19.87
CA THR A 85 -18.85 15.29 20.68
C THR A 85 -18.58 15.54 22.17
N THR A 86 -17.43 15.09 22.68
CA THR A 86 -17.04 15.33 24.07
C THR A 86 -16.98 16.82 24.39
N ILE A 87 -16.44 17.64 23.48
CA ILE A 87 -16.37 19.09 23.68
C ILE A 87 -17.78 19.72 23.70
N TYR A 88 -18.65 19.34 22.76
CA TYR A 88 -20.05 19.78 22.76
C TYR A 88 -20.77 19.37 24.04
N ASP A 89 -20.56 18.15 24.52
CA ASP A 89 -21.16 17.65 25.77
C ASP A 89 -20.62 18.36 27.02
N THR A 90 -19.39 18.89 26.98
CA THR A 90 -18.81 19.66 28.09
C THR A 90 -19.31 21.11 28.16
N GLN A 91 -19.84 21.68 27.08
CA GLN A 91 -20.32 23.06 27.06
C GLN A 91 -21.46 23.29 28.08
N PRO A 92 -22.55 22.49 28.11
CA PRO A 92 -23.61 22.66 29.09
C PRO A 92 -23.12 22.53 30.54
N LEU A 93 -22.15 21.64 30.78
CA LEU A 93 -21.56 21.45 32.12
C LEU A 93 -20.80 22.70 32.56
N LEU A 94 -20.05 23.32 31.65
CA LEU A 94 -19.34 24.56 31.92
C LEU A 94 -20.28 25.77 32.05
N GLU A 95 -21.34 25.86 31.26
CA GLU A 95 -22.38 26.87 31.43
C GLU A 95 -23.05 26.76 32.81
N GLN A 96 -23.34 25.53 33.26
CA GLN A 96 -23.88 25.27 34.58
C GLN A 96 -22.89 25.61 35.69
N ALA A 97 -21.62 25.21 35.55
CA ALA A 97 -20.56 25.57 36.48
C ALA A 97 -20.34 27.10 36.55
N THR A 98 -20.45 27.78 35.40
CA THR A 98 -20.38 29.24 35.30
C THR A 98 -21.54 29.86 36.08
N THR A 99 -22.77 29.44 35.81
CA THR A 99 -23.98 29.93 36.51
C THR A 99 -23.88 29.69 38.03
N MET A 100 -23.38 28.52 38.44
CA MET A 100 -23.22 28.20 39.85
C MET A 100 -22.17 29.10 40.52
N THR A 101 -21.05 29.34 39.84
CA THR A 101 -19.92 30.13 40.34
C THR A 101 -20.19 31.63 40.33
N THR A 102 -20.84 32.16 39.28
CA THR A 102 -20.97 33.61 39.05
C THR A 102 -22.32 34.16 39.50
N GLN A 103 -23.34 33.33 39.63
CA GLN A 103 -24.68 33.76 40.04
C GLN A 103 -25.11 33.09 41.35
N THR A 104 -25.17 31.76 41.38
CA THR A 104 -25.79 31.03 42.52
C THR A 104 -25.02 31.21 43.82
N LEU A 105 -23.71 30.97 43.80
CA LEU A 105 -22.86 31.09 44.98
C LEU A 105 -22.73 32.55 45.46
N PRO A 106 -22.49 33.54 44.59
CA PRO A 106 -22.49 34.96 44.97
C PRO A 106 -23.80 35.42 45.58
N ASN A 107 -24.94 35.06 44.98
CA ASN A 107 -26.26 35.43 45.51
C ASN A 107 -26.51 34.81 46.90
N SER A 108 -26.04 33.58 47.12
CA SER A 108 -26.14 32.92 48.43
C SER A 108 -25.29 33.62 49.49
N ILE A 109 -24.07 34.04 49.13
CA ILE A 109 -23.19 34.79 50.03
C ILE A 109 -23.74 36.20 50.30
N ASP A 110 -24.31 36.87 49.29
CA ASP A 110 -24.98 38.17 49.47
C ASP A 110 -26.15 38.07 50.45
N ALA A 111 -26.93 36.99 50.40
CA ALA A 111 -28.00 36.72 51.35
C ALA A 111 -27.45 36.51 52.78
N VAL A 112 -26.33 35.81 52.94
CA VAL A 112 -25.64 35.67 54.23
C VAL A 112 -25.14 37.02 54.74
N ASN A 113 -24.47 37.81 53.89
CA ASN A 113 -23.99 39.16 54.24
C ASN A 113 -25.14 40.08 54.68
N THR A 114 -26.32 39.95 54.06
CA THR A 114 -27.52 40.70 54.44
C THR A 114 -28.07 40.28 55.82
N ALA A 115 -27.89 39.02 56.21
CA ALA A 115 -28.34 38.49 57.49
C ALA A 115 -27.38 38.81 58.66
N ILE A 116 -26.09 39.02 58.38
CA ILE A 116 -25.06 39.23 59.41
C ILE A 116 -25.33 40.42 60.34
N PRO A 117 -25.76 41.61 59.89
CA PRO A 117 -26.07 42.71 60.79
C PRO A 117 -27.15 42.36 61.83
N ASN A 118 -28.16 41.57 61.44
CA ASN A 118 -29.18 41.10 62.36
C ASN A 118 -28.63 40.10 63.38
N LEU A 119 -27.74 39.19 62.94
CA LEU A 119 -27.05 38.24 63.81
C LEU A 119 -26.12 38.95 64.80
N ALA A 120 -25.41 39.98 64.35
CA ALA A 120 -24.59 40.83 65.21
C ALA A 120 -25.45 41.57 66.25
N GLY A 121 -26.64 42.05 65.88
CA GLY A 121 -27.58 42.65 66.84
C GLY A 121 -28.06 41.67 67.92
N ILE A 122 -28.31 40.41 67.55
CA ILE A 122 -28.63 39.33 68.51
C ILE A 122 -27.42 39.05 69.41
N ALA A 123 -26.22 38.93 68.83
CA ALA A 123 -24.97 38.73 69.56
C ALA A 123 -24.71 39.86 70.57
N SER A 124 -24.95 41.12 70.19
CA SER A 124 -24.80 42.29 71.06
C SER A 124 -25.79 42.26 72.24
N THR A 125 -26.99 41.74 72.01
CA THR A 125 -27.99 41.51 73.07
C THR A 125 -27.53 40.43 74.05
N ILE A 126 -26.90 39.36 73.54
CA ILE A 126 -26.31 38.30 74.37
C ILE A 126 -25.16 38.87 75.21
N ASP A 127 -24.23 39.61 74.61
CA ASP A 127 -23.11 40.26 75.29
C ASP A 127 -23.59 41.20 76.40
N THR A 128 -24.58 42.03 76.10
CA THR A 128 -25.20 42.94 77.07
C THR A 128 -25.81 42.16 78.24
N THR A 129 -26.52 41.08 77.95
CA THR A 129 -27.17 40.24 78.97
C THR A 129 -26.14 39.54 79.86
N LEU A 130 -25.13 38.91 79.27
CA LEU A 130 -24.07 38.23 80.02
C LEU A 130 -23.24 39.22 80.85
N THR A 131 -22.99 40.42 80.34
CA THR A 131 -22.33 41.51 81.08
C THR A 131 -23.19 41.99 82.26
N GLN A 132 -24.50 42.16 82.08
CA GLN A 132 -25.40 42.54 83.18
C GLN A 132 -25.50 41.45 84.24
N LEU A 133 -25.59 40.19 83.82
CA LEU A 133 -25.60 39.04 84.73
C LEU A 133 -24.26 38.89 85.48
N SER A 134 -23.13 39.14 84.83
CA SER A 134 -21.81 39.13 85.47
C SER A 134 -21.66 40.26 86.50
N ASN A 135 -22.24 41.43 86.21
CA ASN A 135 -22.24 42.57 87.12
C ASN A 135 -23.33 42.52 88.21
N PHE A 136 -24.21 41.52 88.19
CA PHE A 136 -25.26 41.40 89.19
C PHE A 136 -24.65 41.09 90.57
N ARG A 137 -24.75 42.07 91.47
CA ARG A 137 -24.34 41.95 92.87
C ARG A 137 -25.41 42.53 93.78
N VAL A 138 -25.81 41.75 94.77
CA VAL A 138 -26.62 42.21 95.89
C VAL A 138 -25.68 42.42 97.06
N ASP A 139 -25.43 43.69 97.40
CA ASP A 139 -24.74 44.08 98.64
C ASP A 139 -25.74 44.84 99.51
N GLN A 140 -26.35 44.13 100.46
CA GLN A 140 -27.31 44.70 101.40
C GLN A 140 -26.88 44.37 102.82
N SER A 141 -26.85 45.37 103.69
CA SER A 141 -26.70 45.14 105.12
C SER A 141 -28.08 45.14 105.79
N PHE A 142 -28.37 44.08 106.53
CA PHE A 142 -29.61 43.96 107.29
C PHE A 142 -29.31 44.23 108.77
N GLY A 143 -30.03 45.18 109.38
CA GLY A 143 -29.85 45.61 110.77
C GLY A 143 -29.32 47.06 110.91
N ALA A 144 -29.47 47.67 112.10
CA ALA A 144 -29.03 49.04 112.41
C ALA A 144 -28.07 49.08 113.60
N GLY A 145 -27.04 49.93 113.54
CA GLY A 145 -26.00 50.03 114.57
C GLY A 145 -25.01 48.85 114.55
N ALA A 146 -24.51 48.44 115.73
CA ALA A 146 -23.44 47.43 115.87
C ALA A 146 -23.81 45.99 115.45
N PHE A 147 -25.04 45.74 114.98
CA PHE A 147 -25.57 44.41 114.61
C PHE A 147 -25.88 44.27 113.12
N SER A 148 -25.25 45.06 112.24
CA SER A 148 -25.44 44.92 110.80
C SER A 148 -24.83 43.62 110.27
N ILE A 149 -25.63 42.79 109.60
CA ILE A 149 -25.15 41.58 108.91
C ILE A 149 -24.99 41.93 107.42
N PRO A 150 -23.78 41.87 106.84
CA PRO A 150 -23.58 42.08 105.41
C PRO A 150 -24.00 40.83 104.62
N ILE A 151 -24.92 40.99 103.68
CA ILE A 151 -25.29 39.97 102.70
C ILE A 151 -24.68 40.39 101.37
N ARG A 152 -23.74 39.58 100.87
CA ARG A 152 -23.13 39.73 99.55
C ARG A 152 -23.43 38.50 98.72
N PHE A 153 -24.15 38.68 97.63
CA PHE A 153 -24.51 37.62 96.70
C PHE A 153 -24.21 38.06 95.27
N ASP A 154 -23.58 37.19 94.50
CA ASP A 154 -23.44 37.32 93.04
C ASP A 154 -23.82 35.99 92.36
N LEU A 155 -23.94 36.01 91.03
CA LEU A 155 -24.35 34.85 90.24
C LEU A 155 -23.18 33.91 89.89
N GLY A 156 -21.95 34.21 90.30
CA GLY A 156 -20.75 33.45 89.92
C GLY A 156 -20.41 33.45 88.41
N ILE A 157 -21.04 34.32 87.61
CA ILE A 157 -20.80 34.46 86.17
C ILE A 157 -19.65 35.46 85.96
N ASN A 158 -18.57 35.02 85.31
CA ASN A 158 -17.49 35.90 84.87
C ASN A 158 -17.54 36.04 83.34
N TYR A 159 -18.03 37.17 82.85
CA TYR A 159 -18.09 37.46 81.42
C TYR A 159 -17.15 38.60 81.05
N GLU A 160 -16.00 38.25 80.49
CA GLU A 160 -14.96 39.19 80.05
C GLU A 160 -14.33 38.64 78.76
N PRO A 161 -15.06 38.70 77.64
CA PRO A 161 -14.55 38.14 76.38
C PRO A 161 -13.37 38.97 75.84
N GLU A 162 -12.41 38.31 75.19
CA GLU A 162 -11.30 38.99 74.50
C GLU A 162 -11.80 39.85 73.34
N GLU A 163 -12.80 39.36 72.61
CA GLU A 163 -13.53 40.07 71.57
C GLU A 163 -15.04 39.89 71.80
N PRO A 164 -15.84 40.98 71.82
CA PRO A 164 -17.29 40.90 71.87
C PRO A 164 -17.86 39.98 70.76
N PHE A 165 -18.91 39.22 71.06
CA PHE A 165 -19.46 38.26 70.12
C PHE A 165 -20.04 38.95 68.88
N ASP A 166 -20.61 40.14 69.03
CA ASP A 166 -21.10 40.95 67.91
C ASP A 166 -19.97 41.39 66.97
N ALA A 167 -18.83 41.80 67.50
CA ALA A 167 -17.63 42.15 66.74
C ALA A 167 -17.10 40.96 65.93
N ALA A 168 -17.02 39.77 66.54
CA ALA A 168 -16.60 38.56 65.84
C ALA A 168 -17.55 38.21 64.68
N VAL A 169 -18.86 38.36 64.85
CA VAL A 169 -19.87 38.12 63.80
C VAL A 169 -19.76 39.15 62.66
N LEU A 170 -19.54 40.43 62.98
CA LEU A 170 -19.34 41.47 61.98
C LEU A 170 -18.06 41.26 61.17
N ASN A 171 -16.96 40.88 61.83
CA ASN A 171 -15.68 40.58 61.18
C ASN A 171 -15.81 39.44 60.16
N ILE A 172 -16.61 38.40 60.47
CA ILE A 172 -16.94 37.34 59.50
C ILE A 172 -17.66 37.94 58.28
N GLY A 173 -18.64 38.83 58.49
CA GLY A 173 -19.34 39.48 57.39
C GLY A 173 -18.43 40.31 56.52
N GLU A 174 -17.57 41.14 57.12
CA GLU A 174 -16.60 41.94 56.38
C GLU A 174 -15.67 41.08 55.52
N SER A 175 -15.23 39.92 56.03
CA SER A 175 -14.39 38.98 55.27
C SER A 175 -15.11 38.36 54.06
N LEU A 176 -16.44 38.27 54.09
CA LEU A 176 -17.26 37.70 53.03
C LEU A 176 -17.72 38.75 51.99
N VAL A 177 -17.67 40.05 52.30
CA VAL A 177 -18.04 41.14 51.38
C VAL A 177 -17.34 41.07 50.01
N PRO A 178 -16.02 40.83 49.90
CA PRO A 178 -15.36 40.86 48.59
C PRO A 178 -15.61 39.60 47.73
N VAL A 179 -16.01 38.47 48.35
CA VAL A 179 -16.10 37.16 47.68
C VAL A 179 -17.11 37.13 46.53
N PRO A 180 -18.36 37.61 46.68
CA PRO A 180 -19.33 37.67 45.58
C PRO A 180 -18.82 38.44 44.36
N GLY A 181 -18.09 39.55 44.59
CA GLY A 181 -17.51 40.35 43.51
C GLY A 181 -16.41 39.62 42.75
N GLN A 182 -15.53 38.92 43.45
CA GLN A 182 -14.47 38.11 42.84
C GLN A 182 -15.05 36.95 42.01
N LEU A 183 -16.07 36.29 42.53
CA LEU A 183 -16.77 35.21 41.84
C LEU A 183 -17.50 35.69 40.58
N ARG A 184 -18.16 36.86 40.63
CA ARG A 184 -18.77 37.48 39.44
C ARG A 184 -17.73 37.93 38.42
N ALA A 185 -16.56 38.39 38.86
CA ALA A 185 -15.48 38.78 37.94
C ALA A 185 -14.95 37.61 37.09
N LEU A 186 -15.14 36.36 37.52
CA LEU A 186 -14.79 35.18 36.73
C LEU A 186 -15.72 34.94 35.54
N GLU A 187 -16.89 35.57 35.49
CA GLU A 187 -17.90 35.36 34.45
C GLU A 187 -17.35 35.57 33.04
N SER A 188 -16.65 36.67 32.81
CA SER A 188 -16.05 36.98 31.50
C SER A 188 -15.05 35.89 31.06
N ASN A 189 -14.20 35.43 31.99
CA ASN A 189 -13.21 34.39 31.70
C ASN A 189 -13.89 33.06 31.38
N LEU A 190 -14.90 32.68 32.17
CA LEU A 190 -15.63 31.43 31.97
C LEU A 190 -16.46 31.44 30.68
N GLN A 191 -17.13 32.55 30.35
CA GLN A 191 -17.82 32.74 29.07
C GLN A 191 -16.86 32.66 27.88
N THR A 192 -15.66 33.24 28.02
CA THR A 192 -14.59 33.11 27.02
C THR A 192 -14.16 31.66 26.86
N THR A 193 -14.01 30.90 27.96
CA THR A 193 -13.70 29.47 27.91
C THR A 193 -14.79 28.67 27.20
N VAL A 194 -16.07 28.92 27.49
CA VAL A 194 -17.20 28.27 26.81
C VAL A 194 -17.17 28.57 25.30
N THR A 195 -16.98 29.83 24.93
CA THR A 195 -16.88 30.25 23.52
C THR A 195 -15.70 29.58 22.81
N ASN A 196 -14.52 29.56 23.44
CA ASN A 196 -13.33 28.92 22.89
C ASN A 196 -13.52 27.42 22.69
N LEU A 197 -14.18 26.73 23.64
CA LEU A 197 -14.53 25.32 23.47
C LEU A 197 -15.53 25.11 22.33
N GLY A 198 -16.49 26.01 22.14
CA GLY A 198 -17.36 26.02 20.96
C GLY A 198 -16.60 26.09 19.64
N ASN A 199 -15.63 27.00 19.56
CA ASN A 199 -14.79 27.15 18.38
C ASN A 199 -13.93 25.90 18.16
N ILE A 200 -13.30 25.35 19.21
CA ILE A 200 -12.49 24.12 19.12
C ILE A 200 -13.35 22.95 18.66
N GLY A 201 -14.58 22.79 19.17
CA GLY A 201 -15.50 21.74 18.72
C GLY A 201 -15.80 21.83 17.22
N THR A 202 -16.05 23.04 16.73
CA THR A 202 -16.30 23.31 15.30
C THR A 202 -15.07 23.02 14.44
N ASP A 203 -13.87 23.44 14.88
CA ASP A 203 -12.61 23.20 14.18
C ASP A 203 -12.28 21.70 14.09
N ILE A 204 -12.55 20.95 15.16
CA ILE A 204 -12.38 19.50 15.20
C ILE A 204 -13.38 18.80 14.27
N GLU A 205 -14.63 19.25 14.20
CA GLU A 205 -15.60 18.70 13.24
C GLU A 205 -15.16 18.95 11.78
N ALA A 206 -14.68 20.15 11.49
CA ALA A 206 -14.11 20.48 10.17
C ALA A 206 -12.88 19.61 9.85
N LEU A 207 -12.01 19.36 10.83
CA LEU A 207 -10.87 18.46 10.69
C LEU A 207 -11.32 17.03 10.36
N ALA A 208 -12.34 16.49 11.05
CA ALA A 208 -12.88 15.17 10.74
C ALA A 208 -13.43 15.11 9.30
N GLY A 209 -14.14 16.14 8.86
CA GLY A 209 -14.60 16.25 7.46
C GLY A 209 -13.46 16.27 6.45
N ASN A 210 -12.36 16.98 6.73
CA ASN A 210 -11.17 16.99 5.89
C ASN A 210 -10.50 15.61 5.82
N ILE A 211 -10.40 14.91 6.96
CA ILE A 211 -9.82 13.56 7.02
C ILE A 211 -10.66 12.57 6.20
N ASP A 212 -11.99 12.64 6.29
CA ASP A 212 -12.88 11.82 5.46
C ASP A 212 -12.71 12.11 3.96
N GLY A 213 -12.51 13.38 3.58
CA GLY A 213 -12.21 13.76 2.20
C GLY A 213 -10.88 13.17 1.70
N ILE A 214 -9.85 13.17 2.55
CA ILE A 214 -8.56 12.52 2.24
C ILE A 214 -8.76 11.00 2.13
N ASN A 215 -9.48 10.36 3.05
CA ASN A 215 -9.75 8.93 3.01
C ASN A 215 -10.47 8.53 1.72
N THR A 216 -11.49 9.30 1.33
CA THR A 216 -12.20 9.12 0.05
C THR A 216 -11.25 9.20 -1.15
N THR A 217 -10.33 10.16 -1.12
CA THR A 217 -9.32 10.31 -2.18
C THR A 217 -8.39 9.10 -2.23
N VAL A 218 -7.93 8.61 -1.09
CA VAL A 218 -7.09 7.40 -0.98
C VAL A 218 -7.82 6.17 -1.53
N GLU A 219 -9.09 6.00 -1.19
CA GLU A 219 -9.93 4.90 -1.70
C GLU A 219 -10.09 4.95 -3.22
N GLN A 220 -10.14 6.13 -3.83
CA GLN A 220 -10.21 6.30 -5.28
C GLN A 220 -8.91 5.94 -6.01
N PHE A 221 -7.74 5.96 -5.34
CA PHE A 221 -6.47 5.57 -5.94
C PHE A 221 -6.30 4.04 -6.03
N VAL A 222 -6.88 3.29 -5.11
CA VAL A 222 -6.81 1.81 -5.10
C VAL A 222 -7.24 1.17 -6.43
N PRO A 223 -8.40 1.49 -7.02
CA PRO A 223 -8.82 0.90 -8.30
C PRO A 223 -7.93 1.33 -9.47
N LEU A 224 -7.27 2.49 -9.41
CA LEU A 224 -6.31 2.91 -10.43
C LEU A 224 -5.04 2.05 -10.38
N ILE A 225 -4.57 1.72 -9.17
CA ILE A 225 -3.43 0.81 -8.99
C ILE A 225 -3.79 -0.60 -9.47
N ASP A 226 -5.00 -1.07 -9.19
CA ASP A 226 -5.48 -2.38 -9.67
C ASP A 226 -5.50 -2.46 -11.20
N GLN A 227 -5.96 -1.39 -11.88
CA GLN A 227 -5.90 -1.31 -13.33
C GLN A 227 -4.46 -1.34 -13.86
N TYR A 228 -3.54 -0.66 -13.19
CA TYR A 228 -2.14 -0.62 -13.60
C TYR A 228 -1.43 -1.97 -13.38
N ILE A 229 -1.71 -2.66 -12.26
CA ILE A 229 -1.27 -4.04 -12.02
C ILE A 229 -1.80 -4.99 -13.11
N ALA A 230 -3.08 -4.87 -13.47
CA ALA A 230 -3.66 -5.69 -14.53
C ALA A 230 -3.02 -5.43 -15.90
N LEU A 231 -2.68 -4.17 -16.20
CA LEU A 231 -1.94 -3.82 -17.43
C LEU A 231 -0.53 -4.42 -17.44
N LEU A 232 0.19 -4.36 -16.32
CA LEU A 232 1.50 -5.00 -16.18
C LEU A 232 1.41 -6.52 -16.38
N GLY A 233 0.38 -7.18 -15.85
CA GLY A 233 0.13 -8.60 -16.11
C GLY A 233 -0.10 -8.92 -17.60
N GLN A 234 -0.76 -8.04 -18.35
CA GLN A 234 -0.91 -8.19 -19.80
C GLN A 234 0.43 -8.02 -20.54
N ILE A 235 1.28 -7.10 -20.07
CA ILE A 235 2.62 -6.90 -20.62
C ILE A 235 3.48 -8.16 -20.40
N THR A 236 3.49 -8.72 -19.19
CA THR A 236 4.19 -9.99 -18.89
C THR A 236 3.74 -11.10 -19.83
N ALA A 237 2.43 -11.31 -19.99
CA ALA A 237 1.91 -12.33 -20.91
C ALA A 237 2.33 -12.07 -22.37
N SER A 238 2.36 -10.80 -22.80
CA SER A 238 2.85 -10.43 -24.13
C SER A 238 4.35 -10.69 -24.29
N LEU A 239 5.17 -10.42 -23.27
CA LEU A 239 6.61 -10.68 -23.27
C LEU A 239 6.90 -12.18 -23.39
N THR A 240 6.16 -13.03 -22.67
CA THR A 240 6.26 -14.49 -22.80
C THR A 240 5.92 -14.95 -24.22
N ASN A 241 4.81 -14.46 -24.80
CA ASN A 241 4.44 -14.80 -26.17
C ASN A 241 5.48 -14.35 -27.20
N VAL A 242 6.05 -13.16 -27.02
CA VAL A 242 7.12 -12.63 -27.88
C VAL A 242 8.38 -13.50 -27.78
N ARG A 243 8.77 -13.90 -26.57
CA ARG A 243 9.89 -14.81 -26.32
C ARG A 243 9.70 -16.13 -27.06
N ASP A 244 8.54 -16.76 -26.91
CA ASP A 244 8.24 -18.05 -27.53
C ASP A 244 8.25 -17.94 -29.06
N GLN A 245 7.65 -16.87 -29.60
CA GLN A 245 7.63 -16.61 -31.03
C GLN A 245 9.02 -16.31 -31.61
N ILE A 246 9.85 -15.53 -30.90
CA ILE A 246 11.25 -15.28 -31.28
C ILE A 246 12.02 -16.60 -31.32
N ASN A 247 11.94 -17.42 -30.27
CA ASN A 247 12.68 -18.68 -30.21
C ASN A 247 12.23 -19.67 -31.30
N ALA A 248 10.93 -19.74 -31.58
CA ALA A 248 10.40 -20.56 -32.67
C ALA A 248 10.87 -20.08 -34.07
N ASN A 249 10.84 -18.76 -34.31
CA ASN A 249 11.27 -18.17 -35.57
C ASN A 249 12.78 -18.30 -35.79
N LEU A 250 13.59 -18.09 -34.74
CA LEU A 250 15.05 -18.28 -34.81
C LEU A 250 15.42 -19.74 -35.04
N SER A 251 14.71 -20.68 -34.40
CA SER A 251 14.91 -22.12 -34.65
C SER A 251 14.58 -22.48 -36.10
N THR A 252 13.46 -21.97 -36.63
CA THR A 252 13.09 -22.15 -38.04
C THR A 252 14.15 -21.57 -38.98
N LEU A 253 14.64 -20.36 -38.70
CA LEU A 253 15.69 -19.71 -39.49
C LEU A 253 17.01 -20.51 -39.45
N LYS A 254 17.35 -21.12 -38.30
CA LYS A 254 18.52 -21.99 -38.15
C LYS A 254 18.40 -23.23 -39.03
N TRP A 255 17.24 -23.88 -39.04
CA TRP A 255 16.99 -25.03 -39.92
C TRP A 255 17.03 -24.65 -41.40
N VAL A 256 16.48 -23.50 -41.78
CA VAL A 256 16.57 -22.98 -43.15
C VAL A 256 18.02 -22.70 -43.54
N ALA A 257 18.80 -22.06 -42.67
CA ALA A 257 20.21 -21.78 -42.92
C ALA A 257 21.02 -23.06 -43.11
N ILE A 258 20.84 -24.06 -42.25
CA ILE A 258 21.47 -25.38 -42.38
C ILE A 258 21.04 -26.07 -43.69
N GLY A 259 19.75 -26.06 -44.00
CA GLY A 259 19.21 -26.64 -45.23
C GLY A 259 19.79 -26.00 -46.50
N LEU A 260 19.90 -24.66 -46.53
CA LEU A 260 20.51 -23.92 -47.63
C LEU A 260 22.01 -24.22 -47.75
N SER A 261 22.75 -24.31 -46.64
CA SER A 261 24.15 -24.72 -46.65
C SER A 261 24.31 -26.14 -47.20
N LEU A 262 23.49 -27.10 -46.76
CA LEU A 262 23.52 -28.48 -47.27
C LEU A 262 23.20 -28.52 -48.76
N TRP A 263 22.18 -27.78 -49.20
CA TRP A 263 21.85 -27.65 -50.62
C TRP A 263 23.03 -27.13 -51.44
N PHE A 264 23.69 -26.07 -50.95
CA PHE A 264 24.90 -25.52 -51.58
C PHE A 264 26.05 -26.53 -51.59
N ALA A 265 26.20 -27.34 -50.54
CA ALA A 265 27.20 -28.40 -50.50
C ALA A 265 26.94 -29.51 -51.53
N VAL A 266 25.67 -29.90 -51.73
CA VAL A 266 25.29 -30.89 -52.75
C VAL A 266 25.58 -30.38 -54.16
N TYR A 267 25.28 -29.11 -54.45
CA TYR A 267 25.58 -28.50 -55.75
C TYR A 267 27.08 -28.58 -56.08
N GLN A 268 27.92 -28.57 -55.05
CA GLN A 268 29.37 -28.60 -55.19
C GLN A 268 29.95 -29.97 -55.55
N ILE A 269 29.15 -31.03 -55.51
CA ILE A 269 29.54 -32.36 -55.99
C ILE A 269 29.73 -32.35 -57.52
N VAL A 270 28.95 -31.54 -58.25
CA VAL A 270 29.00 -31.44 -59.72
C VAL A 270 30.39 -31.02 -60.25
N PRO A 271 30.99 -29.88 -59.81
CA PRO A 271 32.33 -29.50 -60.25
C PRO A 271 33.42 -30.47 -59.77
N ILE A 272 33.26 -31.09 -58.60
CA ILE A 272 34.20 -32.13 -58.11
C ILE A 272 34.15 -33.35 -59.03
N TYR A 273 32.96 -33.82 -59.38
CA TYR A 273 32.75 -34.96 -60.27
C TYR A 273 33.28 -34.69 -61.68
N PHE A 274 32.90 -33.56 -62.29
CA PHE A 274 33.41 -33.20 -63.62
C PHE A 274 34.91 -32.94 -63.63
N GLY A 275 35.46 -32.33 -62.57
CA GLY A 275 36.89 -32.10 -62.44
C GLY A 275 37.69 -33.40 -62.29
N TYR A 276 37.17 -34.36 -61.52
CA TYR A 276 37.73 -35.70 -61.39
C TYR A 276 37.70 -36.46 -62.72
N ARG A 277 36.58 -36.39 -63.46
CA ARG A 277 36.42 -37.00 -64.79
C ARG A 277 37.35 -36.40 -65.85
N MET A 278 37.69 -35.12 -65.76
CA MET A 278 38.67 -34.50 -66.69
C MET A 278 40.13 -34.83 -66.36
N LEU A 279 40.42 -35.21 -65.11
CA LEU A 279 41.76 -35.62 -64.67
C LEU A 279 42.03 -37.11 -64.90
N SER A 280 40.99 -37.94 -64.78
CA SER A 280 41.01 -39.35 -65.16
C SER A 280 40.74 -39.46 -66.66
N ASP A 281 41.79 -39.63 -67.47
CA ASP A 281 41.79 -39.64 -68.95
C ASP A 281 41.00 -40.81 -69.59
N LYS A 282 39.83 -41.17 -69.05
CA LYS A 282 38.92 -42.18 -69.60
C LYS A 282 37.88 -41.48 -70.46
N VAL A 283 38.18 -41.36 -71.75
CA VAL A 283 37.13 -41.46 -72.77
C VAL A 283 36.52 -42.85 -72.57
N VAL A 284 35.28 -42.92 -72.08
CA VAL A 284 34.48 -44.13 -72.24
C VAL A 284 34.15 -44.17 -73.72
N GLU A 285 34.95 -44.91 -74.49
CA GLU A 285 34.48 -45.52 -75.73
C GLU A 285 33.34 -46.46 -75.32
N GLY A 286 32.13 -46.02 -75.61
CA GLY A 286 30.87 -46.60 -75.18
C GLY A 286 29.86 -45.47 -75.26
N SER A 287 29.26 -45.30 -76.44
CA SER A 287 28.25 -44.26 -76.66
C SER A 287 27.10 -44.47 -75.68
N ILE A 288 26.40 -43.39 -75.34
CA ILE A 288 25.20 -43.43 -74.48
C ILE A 288 24.18 -44.49 -74.98
N GLU A 289 24.24 -44.88 -76.25
CA GLU A 289 23.48 -45.99 -76.85
C GLU A 289 23.78 -47.36 -76.21
N GLU A 290 25.03 -47.70 -75.90
CA GLU A 290 25.39 -49.04 -75.39
C GLU A 290 24.87 -49.26 -73.95
N TYR A 291 24.95 -48.23 -73.11
CA TYR A 291 24.36 -48.25 -71.76
C TYR A 291 22.83 -48.26 -71.79
N LEU A 292 22.21 -47.56 -72.76
CA LEU A 292 20.75 -47.57 -72.94
C LEU A 292 20.25 -48.88 -73.57
N GLU A 293 21.06 -49.58 -74.36
CA GLU A 293 20.73 -50.90 -74.91
C GLU A 293 20.83 -52.01 -73.85
N GLU A 294 21.83 -51.95 -72.96
CA GLU A 294 21.91 -52.82 -71.79
C GLU A 294 20.70 -52.61 -70.85
N GLU A 295 20.37 -51.36 -70.53
CA GLU A 295 19.24 -51.05 -69.65
C GLU A 295 17.88 -51.39 -70.29
N ARG A 296 17.75 -51.29 -71.62
CA ARG A 296 16.55 -51.69 -72.36
C ARG A 296 16.39 -53.21 -72.39
N LYS A 297 17.48 -53.96 -72.56
CA LYS A 297 17.44 -55.44 -72.47
C LYS A 297 17.08 -55.91 -71.08
N GLU A 298 17.65 -55.32 -70.03
CA GLU A 298 17.27 -55.64 -68.65
C GLU A 298 15.80 -55.27 -68.36
N MET A 299 15.28 -54.19 -68.94
CA MET A 299 13.86 -53.86 -68.82
C MET A 299 12.95 -54.81 -69.61
N GLU A 300 13.32 -55.21 -70.83
CA GLU A 300 12.56 -56.18 -71.63
C GLU A 300 12.48 -57.54 -70.93
N GLU A 301 13.60 -58.02 -70.37
CA GLU A 301 13.65 -59.29 -69.63
C GLU A 301 12.78 -59.23 -68.35
N ARG A 302 12.77 -58.08 -67.65
CA ARG A 302 11.90 -57.85 -66.49
C ARG A 302 10.42 -57.71 -66.85
N VAL A 303 10.10 -57.24 -68.06
CA VAL A 303 8.72 -57.15 -68.56
C VAL A 303 8.24 -58.54 -68.99
N GLU A 304 9.08 -59.33 -69.65
CA GLU A 304 8.78 -60.73 -70.01
C GLU A 304 8.56 -61.59 -68.76
N GLU A 305 9.41 -61.45 -67.73
CA GLU A 305 9.19 -62.10 -66.43
C GLU A 305 7.89 -61.65 -65.75
N ALA A 306 7.50 -60.38 -65.90
CA ALA A 306 6.26 -59.86 -65.33
C ALA A 306 5.02 -60.33 -66.10
N GLU A 307 5.12 -60.47 -67.42
CA GLU A 307 4.05 -60.97 -68.30
C GLU A 307 3.82 -62.47 -68.08
N GLU A 308 4.89 -63.26 -67.99
CA GLU A 308 4.81 -64.70 -67.69
C GLU A 308 4.24 -64.96 -66.27
N LYS A 309 4.49 -64.04 -65.32
CA LYS A 309 3.92 -64.10 -63.97
C LYS A 309 2.46 -63.64 -63.93
N ALA A 310 2.06 -62.72 -64.81
CA ALA A 310 0.67 -62.29 -64.97
C ALA A 310 -0.18 -63.35 -65.69
N GLU A 311 0.39 -64.06 -66.66
CA GLU A 311 -0.28 -65.15 -67.38
C GLU A 311 -0.51 -66.36 -66.46
N ARG A 312 0.49 -66.72 -65.64
CA ARG A 312 0.33 -67.73 -64.57
C ARG A 312 -0.75 -67.35 -63.55
N ALA A 313 -0.82 -66.07 -63.16
CA ALA A 313 -1.88 -65.59 -62.26
C ALA A 313 -3.28 -65.59 -62.91
N ALA A 314 -3.35 -65.41 -64.24
CA ALA A 314 -4.60 -65.46 -65.00
C ALA A 314 -5.08 -66.90 -65.23
N GLU A 315 -4.19 -67.88 -65.42
CA GLU A 315 -4.52 -69.31 -65.44
C GLU A 315 -5.00 -69.80 -64.07
N GLU A 316 -4.33 -69.44 -62.97
CA GLU A 316 -4.76 -69.78 -61.60
C GLU A 316 -6.14 -69.17 -61.27
N ALA A 317 -6.47 -67.99 -61.79
CA ALA A 317 -7.78 -67.38 -61.61
C ALA A 317 -8.89 -68.07 -62.44
N LYS A 318 -8.55 -68.66 -63.59
CA LYS A 318 -9.47 -69.40 -64.47
C LYS A 318 -9.82 -70.78 -63.89
N ASP A 319 -8.86 -71.45 -63.27
CA ASP A 319 -9.06 -72.74 -62.58
C ASP A 319 -9.82 -72.60 -61.25
N ALA A 320 -9.86 -71.40 -60.65
CA ALA A 320 -10.68 -71.12 -59.47
C ALA A 320 -12.16 -70.82 -59.77
N THR A 321 -12.56 -70.77 -61.05
CA THR A 321 -13.95 -70.47 -61.48
C THR A 321 -14.62 -71.54 -62.38
N SER A 322 -14.06 -72.76 -62.48
CA SER A 322 -14.76 -73.95 -63.02
C SER A 322 -14.98 -75.01 -61.94
#